data_AF-A0A2M7FBD2-F1
#
_entry.id   AF-A0A2M7FBD2-F1
#
_cell.length_a   1.000
_cell.length_b   1.000
_cell.length_c   1.000
_cell.angle_alpha   90.00
_cell.angle_beta   90.00
_cell.angle_gamma   90.00
#
_symmetry.space_group_name_H-M   'P 1'
#
loop_
_entity.id
_entity.type
_entity.pdbx_description
1 polymer ?
#
loop_
_entity_poly.entity_id
_entity_poly.type
_entity_poly.pdbx_seq_one_letter_code
_entity_poly.pdbx_strand_id
1 'polypeptide(L)'
;EFPDYPADLIEGKKNLVIRLGKNIAAFLYIAMTVIAWIAFGLAVSQGMPAVTFFFYLPVFLIGLILVVLMSKKNYLDRKRLELICGLTIIVNLGSSLAYTLAVWLGST
;
A
#
# COMPACT_ATOMS: atom_id res chain seq x y z
N GLU A 1 -2.25 11.66 -5.00
CA GLU A 1 -2.31 11.49 -6.48
C GLU A 1 -3.72 11.19 -6.99
N PHE A 2 -4.35 10.05 -6.65
CA PHE A 2 -5.73 9.78 -7.10
C PHE A 2 -6.76 10.88 -6.75
N PRO A 3 -6.83 11.38 -5.49
CA PRO A 3 -7.79 12.43 -5.14
C PRO A 3 -7.45 13.77 -5.81
N ASP A 4 -6.15 14.00 -6.07
CA ASP A 4 -5.63 15.25 -6.61
C ASP A 4 -5.66 15.29 -8.14
N TYR A 5 -6.01 14.19 -8.80
CA TYR A 5 -6.03 14.06 -10.26
C TYR A 5 -6.63 15.26 -11.01
N PRO A 6 -7.84 15.79 -10.69
CA PRO A 6 -8.38 16.93 -11.43
C PRO A 6 -7.53 18.19 -11.25
N ALA A 7 -7.00 18.45 -10.05
CA ALA A 7 -6.15 19.59 -9.79
C ALA A 7 -4.78 19.43 -10.47
N ASP A 8 -4.16 18.26 -10.35
CA ASP A 8 -2.87 17.94 -10.96
C ASP A 8 -2.91 18.01 -12.49
N LEU A 9 -4.07 17.68 -13.09
CA LEU A 9 -4.29 17.80 -14.54
C LEU A 9 -4.36 19.26 -14.98
N ILE A 10 -5.06 20.12 -14.24
CA ILE A 10 -5.18 21.55 -14.53
C ILE A 10 -3.81 22.23 -14.40
N GLU A 11 -3.05 21.88 -13.37
CA GLU A 11 -1.70 22.38 -13.11
C GLU A 11 -0.63 21.81 -14.07
N GLY A 12 -1.01 20.92 -15.00
CA GLY A 12 -0.09 20.34 -15.97
C GLY A 12 1.00 19.46 -15.34
N LYS A 13 0.75 18.89 -14.14
CA LYS A 13 1.71 18.01 -13.48
C LYS A 13 1.90 16.71 -14.27
N LYS A 14 3.08 16.12 -14.14
CA LYS A 14 3.47 14.87 -14.86
C LYS A 14 3.68 13.69 -13.90
N ASN A 15 2.85 13.60 -12.86
CA ASN A 15 2.88 12.46 -11.92
C ASN A 15 2.40 11.16 -12.59
N LEU A 16 2.53 10.06 -11.86
CA LEU A 16 2.30 8.73 -12.43
C LEU A 16 0.83 8.52 -12.81
N VAL A 17 -0.10 8.98 -11.96
CA VAL A 17 -1.54 8.84 -12.22
C VAL A 17 -1.97 9.68 -13.43
N ILE A 18 -1.41 10.88 -13.63
CA ILE A 18 -1.69 11.71 -14.82
C ILE A 18 -1.15 11.05 -16.09
N ARG A 19 0.07 10.51 -16.06
CA ARG A 19 0.72 9.92 -17.25
C ARG A 19 0.10 8.60 -17.68
N LEU A 20 -0.28 7.75 -16.72
CA LEU A 20 -0.80 6.41 -16.98
C LEU A 20 -2.34 6.35 -16.98
N GLY A 21 -2.99 7.36 -16.41
CA GLY A 21 -4.42 7.34 -16.11
C GLY A 21 -4.76 6.48 -14.89
N LYS A 22 -5.93 6.74 -14.31
CA LYS A 22 -6.38 6.11 -13.06
C LYS A 22 -6.46 4.58 -13.12
N ASN A 23 -6.83 4.02 -14.26
CA ASN A 23 -6.99 2.56 -14.42
C ASN A 23 -5.64 1.83 -14.35
N ILE A 24 -4.65 2.29 -15.13
CA ILE A 24 -3.31 1.67 -15.13
C ILE A 24 -2.60 1.95 -13.80
N ALA A 25 -2.76 3.15 -13.24
CA ALA A 25 -2.20 3.46 -11.93
C ALA A 25 -2.80 2.58 -10.81
N ALA A 26 -4.09 2.22 -10.91
CA ALA A 26 -4.72 1.33 -9.93
C ALA A 26 -4.19 -0.10 -10.04
N PHE A 27 -4.00 -0.59 -11.27
CA PHE A 27 -3.33 -1.87 -11.50
C PHE A 27 -1.90 -1.87 -10.96
N LEU A 28 -1.14 -0.80 -11.22
CA LEU A 28 0.21 -0.65 -10.70
C LEU A 28 0.24 -0.67 -9.17
N TYR A 29 -0.69 0.04 -8.51
CA TYR A 29 -0.81 0.02 -7.05
C TYR A 29 -1.01 -1.42 -6.52
N ILE A 30 -1.91 -2.19 -7.15
CA ILE A 30 -2.15 -3.60 -6.79
C ILE A 30 -0.87 -4.42 -6.98
N ALA A 31 -0.21 -4.29 -8.13
CA ALA A 31 1.02 -5.01 -8.44
C ALA A 31 2.14 -4.69 -7.42
N MET A 32 2.34 -3.41 -7.10
CA MET A 32 3.33 -3.00 -6.10
C MET A 32 2.99 -3.50 -4.69
N THR A 33 1.70 -3.58 -4.34
CA THR A 33 1.26 -4.14 -3.05
C THR A 33 1.60 -5.63 -2.96
N VAL A 34 1.34 -6.40 -4.02
CA VAL A 34 1.68 -7.83 -4.06
C VAL A 34 3.20 -8.03 -4.03
N ILE A 35 3.96 -7.23 -4.79
CA ILE A 35 5.43 -7.26 -4.76
C ILE A 35 5.95 -6.96 -3.35
N ALA A 36 5.35 -6.01 -2.63
CA ALA A 36 5.74 -5.69 -1.26
C ALA A 36 5.52 -6.89 -0.31
N TRP A 37 4.45 -7.67 -0.47
CA TRP A 37 4.24 -8.89 0.31
C TRP A 37 5.25 -9.99 0.00
N ILE A 38 5.59 -10.17 -1.27
CA ILE A 38 6.63 -11.12 -1.69
C ILE A 38 7.99 -10.69 -1.09
N ALA A 39 8.33 -9.40 -1.19
CA ALA A 39 9.54 -8.84 -0.61
C ALA A 39 9.59 -9.02 0.92
N PHE A 40 8.46 -8.84 1.61
CA PHE A 40 8.34 -9.12 3.04
C PHE A 40 8.62 -10.60 3.35
N GLY A 41 8.01 -11.53 2.61
CA GLY A 41 8.26 -12.96 2.77
C GLY A 41 9.73 -13.33 2.54
N LEU A 42 10.37 -12.73 1.54
CA LEU A 42 11.80 -12.90 1.28
C LEU A 42 12.66 -12.34 2.42
N ALA A 43 12.32 -11.17 2.98
CA ALA A 43 13.04 -10.59 4.11
C ALA A 43 13.01 -11.51 5.33
N VAL A 44 11.86 -12.13 5.62
CA VAL A 44 11.75 -13.11 6.71
C VAL A 44 12.58 -14.37 6.42
N SER A 45 12.59 -14.85 5.18
CA SER A 45 13.42 -16.01 4.80
C SER A 45 14.93 -15.76 4.90
N GLN A 46 15.37 -14.50 4.86
CA GLN A 46 16.79 -14.11 4.90
C GLN A 46 17.29 -13.73 6.31
N GLY A 47 16.51 -14.01 7.36
CA GLY A 47 16.97 -13.87 8.75
C GLY A 47 16.19 -12.88 9.60
N MET A 48 15.08 -12.32 9.11
CA MET A 48 14.18 -11.54 9.96
C MET A 48 13.44 -12.48 10.95
N PRO A 49 13.22 -12.08 12.21
CA PRO A 49 12.54 -12.93 13.18
C PRO A 49 11.14 -13.36 12.72
N ALA A 50 10.76 -14.62 12.96
CA ALA A 50 9.43 -15.13 12.59
C ALA A 50 8.27 -14.38 13.28
N VAL A 51 8.54 -13.74 14.43
CA VAL A 51 7.58 -12.88 15.15
C VAL A 51 7.10 -11.70 14.28
N THR A 52 7.89 -11.29 13.28
CA THR A 52 7.50 -10.25 12.31
C THR A 52 6.18 -10.58 11.61
N PHE A 53 5.88 -11.86 11.34
CA PHE A 53 4.61 -12.25 10.72
C PHE A 53 3.41 -11.83 11.56
N PHE A 54 3.49 -11.94 12.89
CA PHE A 54 2.39 -11.53 13.78
C PHE A 54 2.15 -10.02 13.72
N PHE A 55 3.21 -9.22 13.72
CA PHE A 55 3.09 -7.76 13.62
C PHE A 55 2.65 -7.28 12.24
N TYR A 56 3.06 -7.97 11.18
CA TYR A 56 2.70 -7.61 9.80
C TYR A 56 1.33 -8.13 9.37
N LEU A 57 0.78 -9.15 10.05
CA LEU A 57 -0.54 -9.71 9.74
C LEU A 57 -1.67 -8.66 9.62
N PRO A 58 -1.88 -7.73 10.57
CA PRO A 58 -2.92 -6.71 10.43
C PRO A 58 -2.70 -5.80 9.20
N VAL A 59 -1.43 -5.49 8.90
CA VAL A 59 -1.05 -4.68 7.73
C VAL A 59 -1.39 -5.41 6.43
N PHE A 60 -1.07 -6.70 6.38
CA PHE A 60 -1.38 -7.58 5.26
C PHE A 60 -2.90 -7.66 5.02
N LEU A 61 -3.70 -7.81 6.08
CA LEU A 61 -5.16 -7.85 5.98
C LEU A 61 -5.75 -6.55 5.42
N ILE A 62 -5.25 -5.39 5.87
CA ILE A 62 -5.68 -4.09 5.32
C ILE A 62 -5.23 -3.96 3.85
N GLY A 63 -4.02 -4.42 3.52
CA GLY A 63 -3.55 -4.46 2.14
C GLY A 63 -4.45 -5.34 1.24
N LEU A 64 -4.94 -6.48 1.72
CA LEU A 64 -5.91 -7.32 0.99
C LEU A 64 -7.22 -6.56 0.73
N ILE A 65 -7.73 -5.85 1.74
CA ILE A 65 -8.90 -4.99 1.58
C ILE A 65 -8.64 -3.93 0.50
N LEU A 66 -7.47 -3.28 0.52
CA LEU A 66 -7.10 -2.28 -0.48
C LEU A 66 -7.02 -2.85 -1.89
N VAL A 67 -6.42 -4.04 -2.07
CA VAL A 67 -6.39 -4.74 -3.35
C VAL A 67 -7.81 -4.99 -3.87
N VAL A 68 -8.73 -5.46 -3.02
CA VAL A 68 -10.13 -5.68 -3.40
C VAL A 68 -10.82 -4.37 -3.77
N LEU A 69 -10.66 -3.32 -2.96
CA LEU A 69 -11.27 -2.01 -3.21
C LEU A 69 -10.77 -1.39 -4.53
N MET A 70 -9.47 -1.47 -4.79
CA MET A 70 -8.85 -1.00 -6.02
C MET A 70 -9.31 -1.81 -7.23
N SER A 71 -9.42 -3.14 -7.09
CA SER A 71 -9.88 -4.04 -8.16
C SER A 71 -11.35 -3.79 -8.54
N LYS A 72 -12.19 -3.46 -7.55
CA LYS A 72 -13.60 -3.07 -7.75
C LYS A 72 -13.77 -1.64 -8.29
N LYS A 73 -12.68 -0.94 -8.59
CA LYS A 73 -12.66 0.46 -9.05
C LYS A 73 -13.35 1.43 -8.09
N ASN A 74 -13.32 1.13 -6.79
CA ASN A 74 -13.91 1.98 -5.78
C ASN A 74 -13.22 3.36 -5.69
N TYR A 75 -12.03 3.51 -6.27
CA TYR A 75 -11.32 4.79 -6.42
C TYR A 75 -12.04 5.81 -7.31
N LEU A 76 -13.09 5.42 -8.02
CA LEU A 76 -13.93 6.36 -8.80
C LEU A 76 -14.96 7.09 -7.93
N ASP A 77 -15.35 6.51 -6.80
CA ASP A 77 -16.22 7.15 -5.82
C ASP A 77 -15.38 7.93 -4.81
N ARG A 78 -15.72 9.21 -4.59
CA ARG A 78 -14.93 10.11 -3.73
C ARG A 78 -14.84 9.63 -2.29
N LYS A 79 -15.96 9.19 -1.69
CA LYS A 79 -15.99 8.76 -0.28
C LYS A 79 -15.18 7.50 -0.09
N ARG A 80 -15.30 6.55 -1.02
CA ARG A 80 -14.50 5.32 -1.00
C ARG A 80 -13.02 5.61 -1.26
N LEU A 81 -12.70 6.57 -2.12
CA LEU A 81 -11.33 6.99 -2.38
C LEU A 81 -10.67 7.60 -1.13
N GLU A 82 -11.37 8.44 -0.39
CA GLU A 82 -10.89 8.99 0.89
C GLU A 82 -10.57 7.87 1.90
N LEU A 83 -11.43 6.85 1.98
CA LEU A 83 -11.18 5.66 2.80
C LEU A 83 -9.96 4.85 2.30
N ILE A 84 -9.83 4.64 0.99
CA ILE A 84 -8.67 3.96 0.39
C ILE A 84 -7.38 4.71 0.73
N CYS A 85 -7.37 6.04 0.65
CA CYS A 85 -6.23 6.87 1.01
C CYS A 85 -5.88 6.71 2.50
N GLY A 86 -6.86 6.79 3.40
CA GLY A 86 -6.65 6.60 4.84
C GLY A 86 -6.08 5.21 5.17
N LEU A 87 -6.65 4.15 4.59
CA LEU A 87 -6.14 2.79 4.75
C LEU A 87 -4.72 2.62 4.18
N THR A 88 -4.38 3.30 3.09
CA THR A 88 -3.03 3.27 2.52
C THR A 88 -2.00 3.90 3.48
N ILE A 89 -2.36 4.99 4.16
CA ILE A 89 -1.51 5.59 5.21
C ILE A 89 -1.31 4.59 6.35
N ILE A 90 -2.37 3.91 6.79
CA ILE A 90 -2.29 2.88 7.84
C ILE A 90 -1.37 1.74 7.39
N VAL A 91 -1.45 1.28 6.14
CA VAL A 91 -0.56 0.23 5.62
C VAL A 91 0.89 0.69 5.60
N ASN A 92 1.17 1.93 5.20
CA ASN A 92 2.53 2.47 5.19
C ASN A 92 3.11 2.54 6.61
N LEU A 93 2.42 3.21 7.53
CA LEU A 93 2.87 3.36 8.91
C LEU A 93 2.93 2.02 9.65
N GLY A 94 1.93 1.16 9.44
CA GLY A 94 1.88 -0.17 10.03
C GLY A 94 2.99 -1.07 9.53
N SER A 95 3.33 -1.00 8.23
CA SER A 95 4.49 -1.73 7.69
C SER A 95 5.76 -1.27 8.38
N SER A 96 6.02 0.05 8.43
CA SER A 96 7.21 0.60 9.09
C SER A 96 7.29 0.18 10.55
N LEU A 97 6.19 0.27 11.30
CA LEU A 97 6.14 -0.15 12.69
C LEU A 97 6.44 -1.64 12.85
N ALA A 98 5.85 -2.51 12.02
CA ALA A 98 6.09 -3.95 12.05
C ALA A 98 7.57 -4.28 11.80
N TYR A 99 8.21 -3.63 10.82
CA TYR A 99 9.65 -3.79 10.58
C TYR A 99 10.49 -3.31 11.75
N THR A 100 10.21 -2.11 12.31
CA THR A 100 10.95 -1.56 13.44
C THR A 100 10.87 -2.44 14.67
N LEU A 101 9.66 -2.91 15.04
CA LEU A 101 9.45 -3.78 16.20
C LEU A 101 10.16 -5.13 16.02
N ALA A 102 10.11 -5.68 14.82
CA ALA A 102 10.76 -6.95 14.55
C ALA A 102 12.29 -6.87 14.59
N VAL A 103 12.89 -5.79 14.08
CA VAL A 103 14.34 -5.57 14.24
C VAL A 103 14.69 -5.40 15.71
N TRP A 104 13.92 -4.58 16.44
CA TRP A 104 14.18 -4.30 17.86
C TRP A 104 14.08 -5.56 18.73
N LEU A 105 13.02 -6.37 18.57
CA LEU A 105 12.84 -7.64 19.29
C LEU A 105 13.77 -8.75 18.80
N GLY A 106 14.23 -8.68 17.55
CA GLY A 106 15.21 -9.63 17.00
C GLY A 106 16.64 -9.36 17.46
N SER A 107 16.94 -8.13 17.89
CA SER A 107 18.24 -7.72 18.40
C SER A 107 18.43 -7.91 19.90
N THR A 108 17.36 -8.25 20.63
CA THR A 108 17.36 -8.56 22.07
C THR A 108 17.40 -10.06 22.30
#